data_AF-A0A6S6XDY8-F1
#
_entry.id   AF-A0A6S6XDY8-F1
#
_cell.length_a   1.000
_cell.length_b   1.000
_cell.length_c   1.000
_cell.angle_alpha   90.00
_cell.angle_beta   90.00
_cell.angle_gamma   90.00
#
_symmetry.space_group_name_H-M   'P 1'
#
loop_
_entity.id
_entity.type
_entity.pdbx_description
1 polymer ?
#
loop_
_entity_poly.entity_id
_entity_poly.type
_entity_poly.pdbx_seq_one_letter_code
_entity_poly.pdbx_strand_id
1 'polypeptide(L)' 'MIETDYTPYRDFPFPAALSEEDQKIKAFFLSLPDEEQLRLLRGCQSYGEFYDRVVQRIPKA' A
#
# COMPACT_ATOMS: atom_id res chain seq x y z
N MET A 1 19.18 -24.59 -5.06
CA MET A 1 18.91 -23.14 -4.90
C MET A 1 17.52 -23.06 -4.34
N ILE A 2 17.35 -22.59 -3.09
CA ILE A 2 16.01 -22.38 -2.54
C ILE A 2 15.51 -21.13 -3.24
N GLU A 3 14.65 -21.32 -4.24
CA GLU A 3 13.89 -20.23 -4.85
C GLU A 3 12.95 -19.75 -3.74
N THR A 4 13.31 -18.65 -3.08
CA THR A 4 12.48 -18.05 -2.03
C THR A 4 11.22 -17.55 -2.72
N ASP A 5 10.18 -18.37 -2.72
CA ASP A 5 8.87 -18.02 -3.27
C ASP A 5 8.26 -16.95 -2.35
N TYR A 6 8.45 -15.68 -2.68
CA TYR A 6 7.86 -14.53 -1.98
C TYR A 6 6.35 -14.39 -2.25
N THR A 7 5.64 -15.48 -2.54
CA THR A 7 4.22 -15.50 -2.89
C THR A 7 3.26 -14.82 -1.91
N PRO A 8 3.49 -14.74 -0.57
CA PRO A 8 2.59 -13.94 0.27
C PRO A 8 2.72 -12.42 0.03
N TYR A 9 3.73 -11.96 -0.72
CA TYR A 9 3.94 -10.56 -1.08
C TYR A 9 3.55 -10.21 -2.52
N ARG A 10 3.00 -11.15 -3.30
CA ARG A 10 2.73 -10.93 -4.73
C ARG A 10 1.78 -9.74 -4.99
N ASP A 11 0.92 -9.47 -4.01
CA ASP A 11 -0.11 -8.43 -4.05
C ASP A 11 0.01 -7.44 -2.88
N PHE A 12 1.20 -7.31 -2.27
CA PHE A 12 1.47 -6.23 -1.32
C PHE A 12 2.18 -5.08 -2.05
N PRO A 13 1.78 -3.82 -1.88
CA PRO A 13 0.88 -3.27 -0.84
C PRO A 13 -0.60 -3.12 -1.24
N PHE A 14 -1.04 -3.67 -2.37
CA PHE A 14 -2.43 -3.58 -2.82
C PHE A 14 -2.93 -4.90 -3.39
N PRO A 15 -4.05 -5.47 -2.89
CA PRO A 15 -4.58 -6.72 -3.42
C PRO A 15 -4.87 -6.63 -4.93
N ALA A 16 -4.78 -7.76 -5.64
CA ALA A 16 -5.05 -7.84 -7.08
C ALA A 16 -6.43 -7.28 -7.47
N ALA A 17 -7.43 -7.52 -6.62
CA ALA A 17 -8.77 -6.99 -6.76
C ALA A 17 -8.96 -5.84 -5.78
N LEU A 18 -9.09 -4.61 -6.30
CA LEU A 18 -9.37 -3.40 -5.53
C LEU A 18 -10.80 -2.92 -5.81
N SER A 19 -11.48 -2.51 -4.75
CA SER A 19 -12.71 -1.73 -4.85
C SER A 19 -12.43 -0.34 -5.45
N GLU A 20 -13.44 0.35 -5.98
CA GLU A 20 -13.29 1.70 -6.54
C GLU A 20 -12.70 2.70 -5.53
N GLU A 21 -13.03 2.56 -4.24
CA GLU A 21 -12.47 3.38 -3.17
C GLU A 21 -10.97 3.11 -2.98
N ASP A 22 -10.57 1.84 -2.91
CA ASP A 22 -9.17 1.45 -2.76
C ASP A 22 -8.33 1.82 -3.98
N GLN A 23 -8.93 1.90 -5.18
CA GLN A 23 -8.25 2.43 -6.37
C GLN A 23 -7.89 3.91 -6.20
N LYS A 24 -8.72 4.72 -5.52
CA LYS A 24 -8.39 6.11 -5.21
C LYS A 24 -7.23 6.20 -4.21
N ILE A 25 -7.24 5.32 -3.21
CA ILE A 25 -6.13 5.20 -2.24
C ILE A 25 -4.84 4.80 -2.95
N LYS A 26 -4.90 3.85 -3.88
CA LYS A 26 -3.76 3.46 -4.73
C LYS A 26 -3.25 4.61 -5.57
N ALA A 27 -4.13 5.32 -6.26
CA ALA A 27 -3.74 6.47 -7.08
C ALA A 27 -3.09 7.57 -6.23
N PHE A 28 -3.65 7.88 -5.06
CA PHE A 28 -3.05 8.84 -4.13
C PHE A 28 -1.67 8.38 -3.64
N PHE A 29 -1.55 7.13 -3.18
CA PHE A 29 -0.28 6.58 -2.72
C PHE A 29 0.80 6.66 -3.82
N LEU A 30 0.47 6.25 -5.04
CA LEU A 30 1.39 6.31 -6.19
C LEU A 30 1.73 7.73 -6.63
N SER A 31 0.93 8.74 -6.25
CA SER A 31 1.24 10.15 -6.51
C SER A 31 2.22 10.75 -5.52
N LEU A 32 2.48 10.08 -4.39
CA LEU A 32 3.45 10.54 -3.39
C LEU A 32 4.89 10.31 -3.87
N PRO A 33 5.85 11.13 -3.42
CA PRO A 33 7.27 10.86 -3.63
C PRO A 33 7.70 9.51 -3.05
N ASP A 34 8.72 8.88 -3.65
CA ASP A 34 9.22 7.57 -3.25
C ASP A 34 9.58 7.48 -1.75
N GLU A 35 10.18 8.53 -1.20
CA GLU A 35 10.53 8.60 0.24
C GLU A 35 9.28 8.50 1.14
N GLU A 36 8.18 9.14 0.75
CA GLU A 36 6.92 9.10 1.49
C GLU A 36 6.19 7.77 1.29
N GLN A 37 6.26 7.19 0.09
CA GLN A 37 5.76 5.84 -0.16
C GLN A 37 6.47 4.82 0.75
N LEU A 38 7.81 4.86 0.79
CA LEU A 38 8.62 4.01 1.65
C LEU A 38 8.31 4.21 3.13
N ARG A 39 8.12 5.47 3.56
CA ARG A 39 7.75 5.80 4.94
C ARG A 39 6.41 5.20 5.34
N LEU A 40 5.42 5.23 4.45
CA LEU A 40 4.10 4.66 4.70
C LEU A 40 4.13 3.13 4.76
N LEU A 41 4.95 2.49 3.91
CA LEU A 41 5.14 1.04 3.89
C LEU A 41 5.95 0.52 5.08
N ARG A 42 6.86 1.34 5.62
CA ARG A 42 7.79 0.90 6.66
C ARG A 42 7.06 0.42 7.91
N GLY A 43 7.26 -0.86 8.24
CA GLY A 43 6.69 -1.47 9.44
C GLY A 43 5.19 -1.79 9.33
N CYS A 44 4.59 -1.72 8.15
CA CYS A 44 3.26 -2.30 7.91
C CYS A 44 3.40 -3.82 7.83
N GLN A 45 2.54 -4.54 8.55
CA GLN A 45 2.47 -6.00 8.54
C GLN A 45 1.22 -6.51 7.80
N SER A 46 0.31 -5.61 7.45
CA SER A 46 -0.93 -5.94 6.75
C SER A 46 -1.42 -4.81 5.84
N TYR A 47 -2.29 -5.17 4.88
CA TYR A 47 -2.96 -4.18 4.02
C TYR A 47 -3.80 -3.19 4.82
N GLY A 48 -4.51 -3.64 5.86
CA GLY A 48 -5.35 -2.77 6.69
C GLY A 48 -4.54 -1.67 7.39
N GLU A 49 -3.38 -2.01 7.95
CA GLU A 49 -2.47 -1.01 8.55
C GLU A 49 -1.94 -0.01 7.52
N PHE A 50 -1.59 -0.50 6.33
CA PHE A 50 -1.15 0.35 5.24
C PHE A 50 -2.28 1.29 4.77
N TYR A 51 -3.48 0.74 4.54
CA TYR A 51 -4.67 1.47 4.11
C TYR A 51 -4.99 2.61 5.09
N ASP A 52 -5.04 2.33 6.40
CA ASP A 52 -5.35 3.33 7.42
C ASP A 52 -4.34 4.48 7.41
N ARG A 53 -3.04 4.17 7.28
CA ARG A 53 -1.98 5.19 7.18
C ARG A 53 -2.11 6.07 5.94
N VAL A 54 -2.44 5.49 4.80
CA VAL A 54 -2.62 6.25 3.55
C VAL A 54 -3.85 7.14 3.65
N VAL A 55 -4.97 6.61 4.16
CA VAL A 55 -6.21 7.39 4.36
C VAL A 55 -6.01 8.56 5.30
N GLN A 56 -5.27 8.39 6.41
CA GLN A 56 -4.95 9.48 7.34
C GLN A 56 -4.14 10.63 6.69
N ARG A 57 -3.41 10.35 5.60
CA ARG A 57 -2.64 11.36 4.86
C ARG A 57 -3.45 12.09 3.79
N ILE A 58 -4.61 11.56 3.41
CA ILE A 58 -5.48 12.26 2.48
C ILE A 58 -5.97 13.52 3.18
N PRO A 59 -5.69 14.72 2.63
CA PRO A 59 -6.14 15.96 3.25
C PRO A 59 -7.66 15.94 3.33
N LYS A 60 -8.19 16.03 4.55
CA LYS A 60 -9.63 16.20 4.77
C LYS A 60 -9.99 17.60 4.30
N ALA A 61 -10.81 17.68 3.26
CA ALA A 61 -11.37 18.93 2.74
C ALA A 61 -12.26 19.61 3.79
#